data_AF-I1IE99-F1
#
_entry.id   AF-I1IE99-F1
#
_cell.length_a   1.000
_cell.length_b   1.000
_cell.length_c   1.000
_cell.angle_alpha   90.00
_cell.angle_beta   90.00
_cell.angle_gamma   90.00
#
_symmetry.space_group_name_H-M   'P 1'
#
loop_
_entity.id
_entity.type
_entity.pdbx_description
1 polymer ?
#
loop_
_entity_poly.entity_id
_entity_poly.type
_entity_poly.pdbx_seq_one_letter_code
_entity_poly.pdbx_strand_id
1 'polypeptide(L)'
;MGSDTETEKKRTPVALAPIAKPLAGKKLSKRTLKLVRRASEAKCLKRGVKEVVKSIRRGSKGLCVIAGNISPIDVITHLPILCEEANVPYIYVTSKELISLEQRGLHWA
;
A
#
# COMPACT_ATOMS: atom_id res chain seq x y z
N MET A 1 -21.96 -11.98 24.20
CA MET A 1 -21.36 -10.78 23.55
C MET A 1 -19.87 -11.07 23.41
N GLY A 2 -19.39 -11.22 22.18
CA GLY A 2 -18.09 -11.82 21.87
C GLY A 2 -16.93 -10.89 22.19
N SER A 3 -16.02 -11.39 23.02
CA SER A 3 -14.75 -10.79 23.40
C SER A 3 -13.75 -10.95 22.25
N ASP A 4 -13.56 -9.92 21.43
CA ASP A 4 -12.47 -9.86 20.47
C ASP A 4 -11.21 -9.35 21.18
N THR A 5 -10.32 -10.30 21.52
CA THR A 5 -9.02 -10.07 22.11
C THR A 5 -8.14 -9.22 21.19
N GLU A 6 -7.95 -7.95 21.55
CA GLU A 6 -6.96 -7.07 20.95
C GLU A 6 -5.56 -7.59 21.28
N THR A 7 -4.94 -8.29 20.32
CA THR A 7 -3.49 -8.49 20.34
C THR A 7 -2.83 -7.14 20.05
N GLU A 8 -2.60 -6.39 21.12
CA GLU A 8 -1.74 -5.21 21.17
C GLU A 8 -0.29 -5.64 20.91
N LYS A 9 0.10 -5.76 19.64
CA LYS A 9 1.51 -5.74 19.27
C LYS A 9 1.96 -4.29 19.28
N LYS A 10 2.69 -3.90 20.35
CA LYS A 10 3.51 -2.69 20.44
C LYS A 10 4.17 -2.39 19.09
N ARG A 11 3.70 -1.38 18.37
CA ARG A 11 4.36 -0.87 17.17
C ARG A 11 4.98 0.46 17.57
N THR A 12 6.29 0.53 17.45
CA THR A 12 7.09 1.76 17.53
C THR A 12 6.38 2.91 16.81
N PRO A 13 6.53 4.18 17.24
CA PRO A 13 5.93 5.31 16.55
C PRO A 13 6.52 5.37 15.15
N VAL A 14 5.84 4.75 14.19
CA VAL A 14 6.21 4.80 12.79
C VAL A 14 5.95 6.24 12.40
N ALA A 15 7.00 6.99 12.05
CA ALA A 15 6.88 8.36 11.56
C ALA A 15 6.02 8.34 10.29
N LEU A 16 4.71 8.54 10.46
CA LEU A 16 3.79 8.69 9.35
C LEU A 16 4.09 10.04 8.70
N ALA A 17 4.32 10.01 7.40
CA ALA A 17 4.40 11.22 6.61
C ALA A 17 3.07 12.00 6.73
N PRO A 18 3.10 13.34 6.90
CA PRO A 18 1.89 14.16 7.00
C PRO A 18 0.91 14.01 5.83
N ILE A 19 1.41 13.54 4.69
CA ILE A 19 0.67 13.29 3.45
C ILE A 19 -0.13 11.99 3.43
N ALA A 20 -0.07 11.17 4.49
CA ALA A 20 -0.75 9.87 4.56
C ALA A 20 -2.27 10.00 4.79
N LYS A 21 -2.97 10.76 3.95
CA LYS A 21 -4.42 10.90 3.91
C LYS A 21 -4.92 10.51 2.51
N PRO A 22 -5.91 9.59 2.39
CA PRO A 22 -6.60 8.84 3.44
C PRO A 22 -5.81 7.61 3.93
N LEU A 23 -5.73 7.46 5.26
CA LEU A 23 -5.11 6.30 5.90
C LEU A 23 -6.10 5.13 5.98
N ALA A 24 -5.68 3.95 5.53
CA ALA A 24 -6.45 2.72 5.67
C ALA A 24 -6.59 2.36 7.16
N GLY A 25 -7.82 2.42 7.69
CA GLY A 25 -8.13 1.88 9.01
C GLY A 25 -7.94 0.35 9.07
N LYS A 26 -7.89 -0.22 10.29
CA LYS A 26 -7.58 -1.65 10.54
C LYS A 26 -8.36 -2.62 9.62
N LYS A 27 -9.64 -2.35 9.35
CA LYS A 27 -10.51 -3.18 8.46
C LYS A 27 -10.10 -3.09 6.99
N LEU A 28 -9.81 -1.89 6.50
CA LEU A 28 -9.40 -1.65 5.12
C LEU A 28 -7.99 -2.20 4.87
N SER A 29 -7.05 -2.02 5.79
CA SER A 29 -5.69 -2.55 5.64
C SER A 29 -5.71 -4.07 5.45
N LYS A 30 -6.53 -4.81 6.21
CA LYS A 30 -6.69 -6.26 6.04
C LYS A 30 -7.22 -6.63 4.65
N ARG A 31 -8.19 -5.87 4.11
CA ARG A 31 -8.73 -6.10 2.76
C ARG A 31 -7.70 -5.78 1.68
N THR A 32 -6.97 -4.67 1.83
CA THR A 32 -5.90 -4.27 0.91
C THR A 32 -4.78 -5.30 0.87
N LEU A 33 -4.36 -5.84 2.03
CA LEU A 33 -3.36 -6.91 2.10
C LEU A 33 -3.83 -8.19 1.38
N LYS A 34 -5.10 -8.60 1.58
CA LYS A 34 -5.69 -9.73 0.84
C LYS A 34 -5.70 -9.48 -0.68
N LEU A 35 -6.03 -8.26 -1.12
CA LEU A 35 -5.98 -7.88 -2.53
C LEU A 35 -4.55 -7.93 -3.09
N VAL A 36 -3.58 -7.40 -2.36
CA VAL A 36 -2.16 -7.42 -2.74
C VAL A 36 -1.66 -8.86 -2.89
N ARG A 37 -2.04 -9.76 -1.98
CA ARG A 37 -1.71 -11.18 -2.07
C ARG A 37 -2.27 -11.83 -3.34
N ARG A 38 -3.57 -11.66 -3.60
CA ARG A 38 -4.22 -12.18 -4.82
C ARG A 38 -3.63 -11.60 -6.10
N ALA A 39 -3.30 -10.31 -6.11
CA ALA A 39 -2.66 -9.66 -7.25
C ALA A 39 -1.23 -10.17 -7.48
N SER A 40 -0.53 -10.55 -6.41
CA SER A 40 0.79 -11.18 -6.49
C SER A 40 0.70 -12.62 -7.03
N GLU A 41 -0.30 -13.40 -6.60
CA GLU A 41 -0.59 -14.74 -7.16
C GLU A 41 -0.94 -14.64 -8.66
N ALA A 42 -1.71 -13.63 -9.05
CA ALA A 42 -2.08 -13.35 -10.44
C ALA A 42 -0.96 -12.69 -11.27
N LYS A 43 0.24 -12.48 -10.71
CA LYS A 43 1.40 -11.82 -11.34
C LYS A 43 1.10 -10.44 -11.95
N CYS A 44 0.01 -9.78 -11.54
CA CYS A 44 -0.39 -8.46 -12.03
C CYS A 44 0.13 -7.31 -11.15
N LEU A 45 0.82 -7.64 -10.06
CA LEU A 45 1.33 -6.67 -9.10
C LEU A 45 2.60 -5.98 -9.62
N LYS A 46 2.56 -4.64 -9.68
CA LYS A 46 3.72 -3.78 -10.02
C LYS A 46 4.39 -3.27 -8.76
N ARG A 47 5.72 -3.31 -8.71
CA ARG A 47 6.50 -3.02 -7.51
C ARG A 47 7.40 -1.82 -7.74
N GLY A 48 7.34 -0.88 -6.81
CA GLY A 48 8.22 0.30 -6.81
C GLY A 48 7.69 1.47 -7.64
N VAL A 49 8.22 2.64 -7.33
CA VAL A 49 7.74 3.94 -7.85
C VAL A 49 7.90 4.02 -9.37
N LYS A 50 9.04 3.59 -9.91
CA LYS A 50 9.30 3.61 -11.36
C LYS A 50 8.29 2.80 -12.16
N GLU A 51 7.92 1.61 -11.67
CA GLU A 51 6.93 0.77 -12.36
C GLU A 51 5.52 1.35 -12.26
N VAL A 52 5.14 1.86 -11.09
CA VAL A 52 3.83 2.49 -10.87
C VAL A 52 3.66 3.68 -11.81
N VAL A 53 4.63 4.59 -11.86
CA VAL A 53 4.62 5.76 -12.77
C VAL A 53 4.52 5.32 -14.23
N LYS A 54 5.29 4.29 -14.63
CA LYS A 54 5.24 3.76 -16.00
C LYS A 54 3.87 3.14 -16.33
N SER A 55 3.26 2.45 -15.38
CA SER A 55 1.95 1.83 -15.54
C SER A 55 0.84 2.87 -15.66
N ILE A 56 0.88 3.92 -14.84
CA ILE A 56 -0.04 5.06 -14.89
C ILE A 56 0.06 5.75 -16.25
N ARG A 57 1.27 6.05 -16.73
CA ARG A 57 1.50 6.67 -18.05
C ARG A 57 1.02 5.81 -19.22
N ARG A 58 0.96 4.49 -19.05
CA ARG A 58 0.42 3.56 -20.06
C ARG A 58 -1.11 3.45 -20.02
N GLY A 59 -1.78 4.15 -19.11
CA GLY A 59 -3.23 4.09 -18.95
C GLY A 59 -3.73 2.84 -18.22
N SER A 60 -2.86 2.11 -17.52
CA SER A 60 -3.29 0.96 -16.71
C SER A 60 -4.16 1.44 -15.55
N LYS A 61 -5.42 1.00 -15.53
CA LYS A 61 -6.35 1.27 -14.43
C LYS A 61 -6.18 0.23 -13.32
N GLY A 62 -6.21 0.67 -12.07
CA GLY A 62 -6.00 -0.22 -10.92
C GLY A 62 -6.11 0.50 -9.58
N LEU A 63 -5.53 -0.10 -8.54
CA LEU A 63 -5.44 0.49 -7.19
C LEU A 63 -3.97 0.72 -6.84
N CYS A 64 -3.62 1.93 -6.45
CA CYS A 64 -2.29 2.27 -5.96
C CYS A 64 -2.24 2.18 -4.43
N VAL A 65 -1.32 1.37 -3.89
CA VAL A 65 -1.15 1.23 -2.44
C VAL A 65 0.17 1.87 -2.04
N ILE A 66 0.10 2.93 -1.24
CA ILE A 66 1.25 3.74 -0.84
C ILE A 66 1.49 3.48 0.65
N ALA A 67 2.76 3.32 1.05
CA ALA A 67 3.08 3.25 2.48
C ALA A 67 3.35 4.64 3.04
N GLY A 68 2.73 4.96 4.18
CA GLY A 68 2.84 6.26 4.84
C GLY A 68 4.17 6.47 5.59
N ASN A 69 5.03 5.45 5.70
CA ASN A 69 6.31 5.50 6.40
C ASN A 69 7.54 5.51 5.47
N ILE A 70 7.34 5.91 4.21
CA ILE A 70 8.42 5.97 3.22
C ILE A 70 9.18 7.30 3.40
N SER A 71 10.50 7.22 3.42
CA SER A 71 11.43 8.34 3.30
C SER A 71 12.33 8.11 2.08
N PRO A 72 12.61 9.12 1.24
CA PRO A 72 12.21 10.53 1.37
C PRO A 72 10.78 10.81 0.85
N ILE A 73 10.19 11.90 1.35
CA ILE A 73 8.81 12.30 1.00
C ILE A 73 8.67 12.71 -0.47
N ASP A 74 9.74 13.21 -1.09
CA ASP A 74 9.78 13.63 -2.50
C ASP A 74 9.41 12.51 -3.48
N VAL A 75 9.67 11.26 -3.07
CA VAL A 75 9.35 10.08 -3.86
C VAL A 75 7.85 9.73 -3.79
N ILE A 76 7.13 10.22 -2.79
CA ILE A 76 5.70 9.96 -2.63
C ILE A 76 4.86 11.12 -3.14
N THR A 77 5.30 12.37 -2.96
CA THR A 77 4.50 13.57 -3.27
C THR A 77 3.99 13.62 -4.71
N HIS A 78 4.77 13.09 -5.66
CA HIS A 78 4.36 13.04 -7.07
C HIS A 78 3.39 11.90 -7.40
N LEU A 79 3.29 10.86 -6.57
CA LEU A 79 2.46 9.69 -6.86
C LEU A 79 0.95 9.99 -6.80
N PRO A 80 0.41 10.64 -5.74
CA PRO A 80 -1.00 11.03 -5.69
C PRO A 80 -1.40 11.93 -6.85
N ILE A 81 -0.55 12.91 -7.20
CA ILE A 81 -0.79 13.84 -8.31
C ILE A 81 -0.97 13.06 -9.63
N LEU A 82 -0.04 12.14 -9.92
CA LEU A 82 -0.15 11.28 -11.10
C LEU A 82 -1.36 10.34 -11.05
N CYS A 83 -1.75 9.88 -9.86
CA CYS A 83 -2.94 9.06 -9.69
C CYS A 83 -4.22 9.86 -9.94
N GLU A 84 -4.28 11.12 -9.51
CA GLU A 84 -5.41 12.03 -9.78
C GLU A 84 -5.53 12.34 -11.28
N GLU A 85 -4.43 12.69 -11.95
CA GLU A 85 -4.42 12.95 -13.40
C GLU A 85 -4.89 11.74 -14.22
N ALA A 86 -4.51 10.52 -13.79
CA ALA A 86 -4.91 9.29 -14.45
C ALA A 86 -6.23 8.69 -13.91
N ASN A 87 -6.87 9.37 -12.97
CA ASN A 87 -8.11 8.94 -12.31
C ASN A 87 -8.03 7.54 -11.66
N VAL A 88 -6.86 7.22 -11.09
CA VAL A 88 -6.52 5.96 -10.42
C VAL A 88 -6.74 6.09 -8.90
N PRO A 89 -7.59 5.26 -8.27
CA PRO A 89 -7.76 5.28 -6.83
C PRO A 89 -6.47 4.87 -6.10
N TYR A 90 -6.14 5.57 -5.02
CA TYR A 90 -4.99 5.27 -4.17
C TYR A 90 -5.36 5.19 -2.69
N ILE A 91 -4.56 4.48 -1.89
CA ILE A 91 -4.75 4.35 -0.45
C ILE A 91 -3.41 4.33 0.30
N TYR A 92 -3.36 4.99 1.45
CA TYR A 92 -2.19 4.94 2.32
C TYR A 92 -2.32 3.83 3.37
N VAL A 93 -1.23 3.08 3.58
CA VAL A 93 -1.12 2.06 4.63
C VAL A 93 -0.02 2.47 5.60
N THR A 94 -0.21 2.20 6.89
CA THR A 94 0.70 2.65 7.96
C THR A 94 2.13 2.12 7.84
N SER A 95 2.35 0.95 7.26
CA SER A 95 3.67 0.28 7.28
C SER A 95 4.01 -0.37 5.96
N LYS A 96 5.14 0.05 5.38
CA LYS A 96 5.78 -0.55 4.20
C LYS A 96 6.12 -2.02 4.44
N GLU A 97 6.54 -2.38 5.65
CA GLU A 97 6.90 -3.77 5.97
C GLU A 97 5.70 -4.71 5.79
N LEU A 98 4.49 -4.28 6.15
CA LEU A 98 3.28 -5.09 5.98
C LEU A 98 3.01 -5.44 4.51
N ILE A 99 3.14 -4.45 3.63
CA ILE A 99 2.98 -4.65 2.19
C ILE A 99 4.11 -5.56 1.67
N SER A 100 5.35 -5.29 2.07
CA SER A 100 6.51 -6.05 1.59
C SER A 100 6.51 -7.51 2.04
N LEU A 101 6.06 -7.80 3.27
CA LEU A 101 5.99 -9.16 3.80
C LEU A 101 4.89 -9.96 3.11
N GLU A 102 3.71 -9.35 2.90
CA GLU A 102 2.59 -10.03 2.23
C GLU A 102 2.93 -10.39 0.77
N GLN A 103 3.74 -9.58 0.10
CA GLN A 103 4.21 -9.87 -1.26
C GLN A 103 5.32 -10.93 -1.33
N ARG A 104 6.07 -11.13 -0.25
CA ARG A 104 7.17 -12.10 -0.16
C ARG A 104 6.72 -13.51 0.22
N GLY A 105 5.50 -13.66 0.75
CA GLY A 105 4.91 -14.97 1.06
C GLY A 105 4.68 -15.91 -0.14
N LEU A 106 5.15 -15.55 -1.34
CA LEU A 106 5.00 -16.31 -2.59
C LEU A 106 6.36 -16.71 -3.21
N HIS A 107 7.44 -16.68 -2.43
CA HIS A 107 8.77 -17.06 -2.91
C HIS A 107 9.39 -18.20 -2.08
N TRP A 108 8.63 -19.28 -1.88
CA TRP A 108 9.19 -20.62 -1.70
C TRP A 108 8.06 -21.65 -1.98
N ALA A 109 8.20 -22.35 -3.11
CA ALA A 109 7.67 -23.67 -3.40
C ALA A 109 8.57 -24.22 -4.51
#